data_AF-A0A919ZBV9-F1
#
_entry.id   AF-A0A919ZBV9-F1
#
_cell.length_a   1.000
_cell.length_b   1.000
_cell.length_c   1.000
_cell.angle_alpha   90.00
_cell.angle_beta   90.00
_cell.angle_gamma   90.00
#
_symmetry.space_group_name_H-M   'P 1'
#
loop_
_entity.id
_entity.type
_entity.pdbx_description
1 polymer ?
#
loop_
_entity_poly.entity_id
_entity_poly.type
_entity_poly.pdbx_seq_one_letter_code
_entity_poly.pdbx_strand_id
1 'polypeptide(L)' 'MTGLHTLTDDVIAMDFLMNAKSGVRNYAMAVTECATTEIKQILMKQLDEAIDSHEKITNYMMQRGL' A
#
# COMPACT_ATOMS: atom_id res chain seq x y z
N MET A 1 -21.44 18.72 -14.13
CA MET A 1 -20.63 18.88 -12.90
C MET A 1 -21.14 17.92 -11.86
N THR A 2 -20.34 16.93 -11.43
CA THR A 2 -20.35 16.22 -10.12
C THR A 2 -19.56 14.90 -10.21
N GLY A 3 -18.31 14.95 -10.68
CA GLY A 3 -17.38 13.79 -10.60
C GLY A 3 -16.81 13.53 -9.20
N LEU A 4 -17.26 14.30 -8.21
CA LEU A 4 -16.80 14.29 -6.81
C LEU A 4 -17.88 13.70 -5.86
N HIS A 5 -18.86 12.94 -6.36
CA HIS A 5 -20.07 12.62 -5.58
C HIS A 5 -20.09 11.25 -4.89
N THR A 6 -19.11 10.36 -5.05
CA THR A 6 -19.09 9.11 -4.25
C THR A 6 -17.68 8.67 -3.90
N LEU A 7 -16.96 9.48 -3.13
CA LEU A 7 -15.86 8.99 -2.29
C LEU A 7 -16.48 8.27 -1.08
N THR A 8 -16.94 7.04 -1.28
CA THR A 8 -17.38 6.18 -0.18
C THR A 8 -16.18 5.57 0.52
N ASP A 9 -16.35 5.16 1.78
CA ASP A 9 -15.34 4.41 2.52
C ASP A 9 -14.82 3.21 1.70
N ASP A 10 -15.71 2.53 0.96
CA ASP A 10 -15.38 1.36 0.16
C ASP A 10 -14.47 1.70 -1.04
N VAL A 11 -14.74 2.81 -1.73
CA VAL A 11 -13.91 3.29 -2.84
C VAL A 11 -12.53 3.70 -2.33
N ILE A 12 -12.48 4.41 -1.20
CA ILE A 12 -11.23 4.82 -0.56
C ILE A 12 -10.43 3.59 -0.11
N ALA A 13 -11.10 2.62 0.51
CA ALA A 13 -10.45 1.39 0.99
C ALA A 13 -9.90 0.56 -0.17
N MET A 14 -10.64 0.46 -1.28
CA MET A 14 -10.18 -0.25 -2.47
C MET A 14 -8.96 0.42 -3.11
N ASP A 15 -9.00 1.75 -3.29
CA ASP A 15 -7.86 2.49 -3.83
C ASP A 15 -6.64 2.39 -2.90
N PHE A 16 -6.86 2.49 -1.59
CA PHE A 16 -5.79 2.34 -0.61
C PHE A 16 -5.19 0.92 -0.62
N LEU A 17 -6.01 -0.12 -0.70
CA LEU A 17 -5.55 -1.51 -0.83
C LEU A 17 -4.73 -1.71 -2.11
N MET A 18 -5.15 -1.13 -3.24
CA MET A 18 -4.42 -1.20 -4.50
C MET A 18 -3.07 -0.48 -4.43
N ASN A 19 -3.04 0.70 -3.79
CA ASN A 19 -1.80 1.44 -3.55
C ASN A 19 -0.85 0.67 -2.61
N ALA A 20 -1.36 0.06 -1.54
CA ALA A 20 -0.55 -0.76 -0.63
C ALA A 20 0.08 -1.97 -1.36
N LYS A 21 -0.70 -2.70 -2.18
CA LYS A 21 -0.17 -3.81 -3.01
C LYS A 21 0.92 -3.34 -3.98
N SER A 22 0.70 -2.19 -4.61
CA SER A 22 1.67 -1.62 -5.54
C SER A 22 2.94 -1.18 -4.82
N GLY A 23 2.81 -0.58 -3.63
CA GLY A 23 3.92 -0.25 -2.74
C GLY A 23 4.76 -1.47 -2.39
N VAL A 24 4.14 -2.57 -1.94
CA VAL A 24 4.87 -3.82 -1.63
C VAL A 24 5.71 -4.28 -2.82
N ARG A 25 5.13 -4.35 -4.02
CA ARG A 25 5.87 -4.79 -5.22
C ARG A 25 7.00 -3.84 -5.60
N ASN A 26 6.72 -2.54 -5.59
CA ASN A 26 7.68 -1.53 -6.01
C ASN A 26 8.85 -1.44 -5.02
N TYR A 27 8.60 -1.49 -3.71
CA TYR A 27 9.67 -1.49 -2.72
C TYR A 27 10.49 -2.78 -2.77
N ALA A 28 9.86 -3.94 -2.97
CA ALA A 28 10.60 -5.20 -3.14
C ALA A 28 11.55 -5.13 -4.35
N MET A 29 11.09 -4.61 -5.48
CA MET A 29 11.92 -4.39 -6.67
C MET A 29 13.06 -3.41 -6.36
N ALA A 30 12.75 -2.26 -5.74
CA ALA A 30 13.75 -1.25 -5.40
C ALA A 30 14.82 -1.77 -4.42
N VAL A 31 14.46 -2.59 -3.43
CA VAL A 31 15.41 -3.24 -2.49
C VAL A 31 16.40 -4.13 -3.24
N THR A 32 15.98 -4.76 -4.34
CA THR A 32 16.86 -5.61 -5.16
C THR A 32 17.75 -4.82 -6.14
N GLU A 33 17.34 -3.61 -6.51
CA GLU A 33 18.03 -2.79 -7.52
C GLU A 33 18.87 -1.65 -6.91
N CYS A 34 18.71 -1.34 -5.62
CA CYS A 34 19.42 -0.23 -5.00
C CYS A 34 20.93 -0.48 -4.85
N ALA A 35 21.73 0.55 -5.13
CA ALA A 35 23.19 0.45 -5.18
C ALA A 35 23.89 0.55 -3.82
N THR A 36 23.27 1.18 -2.81
CA THR A 36 23.90 1.46 -1.52
C THR A 36 23.17 0.79 -0.36
N THR A 37 23.93 0.37 0.65
CA THR A 37 23.37 -0.26 1.86
C THR A 37 22.43 0.65 2.63
N GLU A 38 22.72 1.95 2.69
CA GLU A 38 21.88 2.94 3.36
C GLU A 38 20.50 3.04 2.69
N ILE A 39 20.46 3.16 1.36
CA ILE A 39 19.20 3.20 0.60
C ILE A 39 18.46 1.86 0.73
N LYS A 40 19.20 0.74 0.72
CA LYS A 40 18.60 -0.59 0.94
C LYS A 40 17.86 -0.67 2.27
N GLN A 41 18.47 -0.19 3.36
CA GLN A 41 17.85 -0.20 4.69
C GLN A 41 16.57 0.64 4.74
N ILE A 42 16.57 1.82 4.10
CA ILE A 42 15.38 2.68 4.00
C ILE A 42 14.27 1.97 3.22
N LEU A 43 14.60 1.39 2.07
CA LEU A 43 13.63 0.69 1.22
C LEU A 43 13.10 -0.57 1.88
N MET A 44 13.90 -1.31 2.66
CA MET A 44 13.44 -2.45 3.44
C MET A 44 12.42 -2.01 4.51
N LYS A 45 12.69 -0.91 5.22
CA LYS A 45 11.73 -0.36 6.18
C LYS A 45 10.41 0.05 5.49
N GLN A 46 10.49 0.70 4.33
CA GLN A 46 9.31 1.09 3.55
C GLN A 46 8.53 -0.13 3.02
N LEU A 47 9.24 -1.20 2.63
CA LEU A 47 8.62 -2.48 2.26
C LEU A 47 7.84 -3.06 3.44
N ASP A 48 8.44 -3.10 4.63
CA ASP A 48 7.78 -3.61 5.83
C ASP A 48 6.53 -2.78 6.18
N GLU A 49 6.62 -1.44 6.12
CA GLU A 49 5.49 -0.53 6.32
C GLU A 49 4.38 -0.72 5.27
N ALA A 50 4.73 -0.99 4.02
CA ALA A 50 3.76 -1.28 2.97
C ALA A 50 3.05 -2.63 3.17
N ILE A 51 3.78 -3.66 3.64
CA ILE A 51 3.21 -4.97 3.99
C ILE A 51 2.22 -4.83 5.15
N ASP A 52 2.62 -4.13 6.22
CA ASP A 52 1.74 -3.86 7.38
C ASP A 52 0.51 -3.04 6.97
N SER A 53 0.68 -2.02 6.11
CA SER A 53 -0.44 -1.24 5.59
C SER A 53 -1.40 -2.10 4.76
N HIS A 54 -0.87 -2.99 3.91
CA HIS A 54 -1.66 -3.93 3.12
C HIS A 54 -2.46 -4.88 4.02
N GLU A 55 -1.85 -5.42 5.07
CA GLU A 55 -2.55 -6.27 6.04
C GLU A 55 -3.66 -5.50 6.76
N LYS A 56 -3.37 -4.31 7.28
CA LYS A 56 -4.34 -3.47 8.00
C LYS A 56 -5.55 -3.13 7.16
N ILE A 57 -5.37 -2.68 5.92
CA ILE A 57 -6.50 -2.33 5.05
C ILE A 57 -7.28 -3.57 4.60
N THR A 58 -6.60 -4.70 4.34
CA THR A 58 -7.27 -5.97 4.03
C THR A 58 -8.15 -6.41 5.21
N ASN A 59 -7.63 -6.35 6.44
CA ASN A 59 -8.38 -6.69 7.64
C ASN A 59 -9.57 -5.75 7.86
N TYR A 60 -9.39 -4.45 7.67
CA TYR A 60 -10.48 -3.46 7.73
C TYR A 60 -11.60 -3.79 6.75
N MET A 61 -11.26 -4.11 5.49
CA MET A 61 -12.23 -4.45 4.45
C MET A 61 -12.99 -5.74 4.79
N MET A 62 -12.28 -6.79 5.20
CA MET A 62 -12.91 -8.05 5.62
C MET A 62 -13.87 -7.87 6.80
N GLN A 63 -13.50 -7.08 7.81
CA GLN A 63 -14.35 -6.80 8.97
C GLN A 63 -15.63 -6.05 8.61
N ARG A 64 -15.63 -5.31 7.51
CA ARG A 64 -16.79 -4.57 7.01
C ARG A 64 -17.57 -5.29 5.91
N GLY A 65 -17.13 -6.48 5.49
CA GLY A 65 -17.74 -7.24 4.40
C GLY A 65 -17.52 -6.62 3.01
N LEU A 66 -16.37 -5.94 2.84
CA LEU A 66 -15.92 -5.32 1.59
C LEU A 66 -14.94 -6.22 0.83
#